data_AF-A0A954U8D7-F1
#
_entry.id   AF-A0A954U8D7-F1
#
_cell.length_a   1.000
_cell.length_b   1.000
_cell.length_c   1.000
_cell.angle_alpha   90.00
_cell.angle_beta   90.00
_cell.angle_gamma   90.00
#
_symmetry.space_group_name_H-M   'P 1'
#
loop_
_entity.id
_entity.type
_entity.pdbx_description
1 polymer ?
#
loop_
_entity_poly.entity_id
_entity_poly.type
_entity_poly.pdbx_seq_one_letter_code
_entity_poly.pdbx_strand_id
1 'polypeptide(L)'
;NATLGQATGQNGKLTDLASWLRDACGCDLHGEELARLDHQAARRRVVQLIEDRYRPEMRRMERSLLLQILDQGWKEHLLTMDHLRSSVGLRGYAQVDPKVEYKREGMRLFENMWRSVANYVTDLIFKMEQLDEGFVGSTWVEAEAIHEEAPAASDIASQQQAAIDASQSQVKMEPIRNRDDKTPRNSPCP
;
A
#
# COMPACT_ATOMS: atom_id res chain seq x y z
N ASN A 1 11.72 25.00 -25.25
CA ASN A 1 12.98 24.77 -24.52
C ASN A 1 13.98 24.16 -25.46
N ALA A 2 15.19 24.72 -25.55
CA ALA A 2 16.27 24.14 -26.33
C ALA A 2 16.67 22.78 -25.73
N THR A 3 16.96 21.79 -26.58
CA THR A 3 17.47 20.49 -26.13
C THR A 3 18.92 20.61 -25.68
N LEU A 4 19.35 19.73 -24.79
CA LEU A 4 20.73 19.75 -24.31
C LEU A 4 21.75 19.58 -25.44
N GLY A 5 21.44 18.77 -26.47
CA GLY A 5 22.32 18.62 -27.63
C GLY A 5 22.56 19.92 -28.40
N GLN A 6 21.54 20.79 -28.49
CA GLN A 6 21.65 22.13 -29.08
C GLN A 6 22.40 23.09 -28.14
N ALA A 7 22.15 23.01 -26.83
CA ALA A 7 22.78 23.87 -25.83
C ALA A 7 24.27 23.58 -25.62
N THR A 8 24.69 22.31 -25.72
CA THR A 8 26.09 21.90 -25.52
C THR A 8 26.94 21.95 -26.79
N GLY A 9 26.33 22.26 -27.95
CA GLY A 9 27.02 22.36 -29.23
C GLY A 9 27.75 21.09 -29.66
N GLN A 10 27.24 19.90 -29.28
CA GLN A 10 27.84 18.59 -29.57
C GLN A 10 29.31 18.40 -29.11
N ASN A 11 29.79 19.22 -28.16
CA ASN A 11 31.18 19.23 -27.68
C ASN A 11 31.59 18.02 -26.79
N GLY A 12 30.96 16.85 -26.90
CA GLY A 12 31.30 15.65 -26.12
C GLY A 12 31.00 15.70 -24.60
N LYS A 13 30.65 16.87 -24.04
CA LYS A 13 30.36 17.00 -22.59
C LYS A 13 29.25 16.07 -22.08
N LEU A 14 28.26 15.75 -22.92
CA LEU A 14 27.18 14.83 -22.56
C LEU A 14 27.66 13.36 -22.56
N THR A 15 28.62 13.01 -23.42
CA THR A 15 29.25 11.70 -23.40
C THR A 15 30.19 11.56 -22.22
N ASP A 16 30.89 12.63 -21.82
CA ASP A 16 31.73 12.66 -20.62
C ASP A 16 30.91 12.54 -19.33
N LEU A 17 29.76 13.22 -19.26
CA LEU A 17 28.83 13.06 -18.14
C LEU A 17 28.28 11.62 -18.08
N ALA A 18 27.95 11.04 -19.23
CA ALA A 18 27.46 9.67 -19.32
C ALA A 18 28.52 8.63 -18.93
N SER A 19 29.77 8.82 -19.33
CA SER A 19 30.89 7.95 -18.91
C SER A 19 31.16 8.12 -17.41
N TRP A 20 31.18 9.34 -16.89
CA TRP A 20 31.33 9.58 -15.45
C TRP A 20 30.20 8.92 -14.63
N LEU A 21 28.94 9.00 -15.07
CA LEU A 21 27.82 8.34 -14.41
C LEU A 21 27.93 6.81 -14.42
N ARG A 22 28.46 6.25 -15.51
CA ARG A 22 28.73 4.81 -15.63
C ARG A 22 29.82 4.38 -14.65
N ASP A 23 30.90 5.13 -14.55
CA ASP A 23 32.04 4.79 -13.70
C ASP A 23 31.75 5.03 -12.21
N ALA A 24 31.10 6.15 -11.87
CA ALA A 24 30.80 6.53 -10.49
C ALA A 24 29.63 5.73 -9.89
N CYS A 25 28.56 5.51 -10.68
CA CYS A 25 27.30 4.96 -10.19
C CYS A 25 26.97 3.58 -10.80
N GLY A 26 27.62 3.17 -11.89
CA GLY A 26 27.23 1.96 -12.62
C GLY A 26 25.95 2.13 -13.45
N CYS A 27 25.53 3.37 -13.72
CA CYS A 27 24.31 3.65 -14.48
C CYS A 27 24.59 3.61 -15.98
N ASP A 28 23.90 2.75 -16.74
CA ASP A 28 24.02 2.71 -18.20
C ASP A 28 23.14 3.78 -18.84
N LEU A 29 23.74 4.95 -19.09
CA LEU A 29 23.12 6.06 -19.78
C LEU A 29 23.98 6.45 -20.98
N HIS A 30 23.34 6.73 -22.12
CA HIS A 30 24.05 7.15 -23.33
C HIS A 30 23.92 8.68 -23.51
N GLY A 31 25.01 9.33 -23.93
CA GLY A 31 25.02 10.78 -24.17
C GLY A 31 23.98 11.24 -25.19
N GLU A 32 23.62 10.38 -26.15
CA GLU A 32 22.56 10.64 -27.14
C GLU A 32 21.16 10.72 -26.53
N GLU A 33 20.85 9.94 -25.49
CA GLU A 33 19.59 10.03 -24.77
C GLU A 33 19.48 11.38 -24.05
N LEU A 34 20.55 11.82 -23.39
CA LEU A 34 20.61 13.13 -22.74
C LEU A 34 20.48 14.27 -23.74
N ALA A 35 21.08 14.14 -24.93
CA ALA A 35 21.06 15.18 -25.96
C ALA A 35 19.64 15.49 -26.49
N ARG A 36 18.73 14.52 -26.44
CA ARG A 36 17.32 14.66 -26.86
C ARG A 36 16.44 15.37 -25.82
N LEU A 37 16.86 15.38 -24.56
CA LEU A 37 16.10 15.94 -23.46
C LEU A 37 16.36 17.44 -23.32
N ASP A 38 15.38 18.18 -22.78
CA ASP A 38 15.63 19.51 -22.26
C ASP A 38 16.35 19.44 -20.90
N HIS A 39 16.89 20.56 -20.44
CA HIS A 39 17.67 20.59 -19.21
C HIS A 39 16.91 20.05 -17.99
N GLN A 40 15.62 20.38 -17.86
CA GLN A 40 14.81 19.95 -16.71
C GLN A 40 14.47 18.46 -16.77
N ALA A 41 14.18 17.92 -17.95
CA ALA A 41 13.94 16.50 -18.16
C ALA A 41 15.23 15.69 -17.97
N ALA A 42 16.37 16.15 -18.48
CA ALA A 42 17.66 15.51 -18.29
C ALA A 42 18.07 15.47 -16.82
N ARG A 43 17.93 16.58 -16.09
CA ARG A 43 18.18 16.63 -14.64
C ARG A 43 17.31 15.61 -13.89
N ARG A 44 16.01 15.58 -14.18
CA ARG A 44 15.10 14.60 -13.58
C ARG A 44 15.54 13.16 -13.88
N ARG A 45 15.93 12.88 -15.12
CA ARG A 45 16.37 11.55 -15.54
C ARG A 45 17.63 11.08 -14.82
N VAL A 46 18.64 11.94 -14.70
CA VAL A 46 19.89 11.61 -14.01
C VAL A 46 19.66 11.39 -12.52
N VAL A 47 18.90 12.29 -11.86
CA VAL A 47 18.54 12.13 -10.45
C VAL A 47 17.79 10.81 -10.24
N GLN A 48 16.83 10.49 -11.11
CA GLN A 48 16.08 9.25 -11.01
C GLN A 48 16.96 8.00 -11.05
N LEU A 49 17.95 7.96 -11.96
CA LEU A 49 18.86 6.82 -12.10
C LEU A 49 19.78 6.65 -10.90
N ILE A 50 20.26 7.75 -10.33
CA ILE A 50 21.09 7.73 -9.12
C ILE A 50 20.26 7.19 -7.95
N GLU A 51 19.05 7.71 -7.75
CA GLU A 51 18.14 7.21 -6.71
C GLU A 51 17.79 5.73 -6.88
N ASP A 52 17.50 5.29 -8.11
CA ASP A 52 17.20 3.88 -8.40
C ASP A 52 18.38 2.96 -8.08
N ARG A 53 19.61 3.45 -8.24
CA ARG A 53 20.83 2.68 -8.00
C ARG A 53 21.18 2.59 -6.52
N TYR A 54 21.17 3.72 -5.82
CA TYR A 54 21.63 3.77 -4.43
C TYR A 54 20.50 3.47 -3.43
N ARG A 55 19.24 3.64 -3.83
CA ARG A 55 18.09 3.50 -2.92
C ARG A 55 16.90 2.75 -3.57
N PRO A 56 17.12 1.55 -4.18
CA PRO A 56 16.03 0.79 -4.79
C PRO A 56 14.98 0.33 -3.76
N GLU A 57 15.41 -0.08 -2.57
CA GLU A 57 14.51 -0.53 -1.50
C GLU A 57 13.71 0.64 -0.91
N MET A 58 14.30 1.84 -0.82
CA MET A 58 13.55 3.02 -0.43
C MET A 58 12.40 3.29 -1.40
N ARG A 59 12.58 3.15 -2.72
CA ARG A 59 11.46 3.36 -3.67
C ARG A 59 10.35 2.31 -3.57
N ARG A 60 10.69 1.03 -3.36
CA ARG A 60 9.69 -0.02 -3.17
C ARG A 60 8.92 0.22 -1.87
N MET A 61 9.63 0.53 -0.80
CA MET A 61 9.05 0.88 0.49
C MET A 61 8.20 2.15 0.40
N GLU A 62 8.69 3.23 -0.19
CA GLU A 62 7.94 4.48 -0.41
C GLU A 62 6.62 4.22 -1.16
N ARG A 63 6.67 3.39 -2.21
CA ARG A 63 5.47 2.99 -2.95
C ARG A 63 4.51 2.18 -2.06
N SER A 64 5.02 1.20 -1.33
CA SER A 64 4.23 0.37 -0.42
C SER A 64 3.55 1.23 0.66
N LEU A 65 4.31 2.11 1.32
CA LEU A 65 3.81 3.03 2.33
C LEU A 65 2.79 4.00 1.77
N LEU A 66 3.06 4.60 0.60
CA LEU A 66 2.11 5.50 -0.07
C LEU A 66 0.79 4.76 -0.34
N LEU A 67 0.85 3.55 -0.88
CA LEU A 67 -0.33 2.74 -1.17
C LEU A 67 -1.10 2.40 0.11
N GLN A 68 -0.40 1.98 1.17
CA GLN A 68 -1.01 1.67 2.47
C GLN A 68 -1.71 2.89 3.08
N ILE A 69 -1.06 4.05 3.08
CA ILE A 69 -1.62 5.30 3.63
C ILE A 69 -2.81 5.76 2.79
N LEU A 70 -2.70 5.69 1.46
CA LEU A 70 -3.77 6.08 0.55
C LEU A 70 -4.99 5.18 0.71
N ASP A 71 -4.79 3.86 0.78
CA ASP A 71 -5.87 2.89 1.00
C ASP A 71 -6.58 3.12 2.33
N GLN A 72 -5.82 3.36 3.40
CA GLN A 72 -6.40 3.68 4.71
C GLN A 72 -7.20 4.99 4.68
N GLY A 73 -6.64 6.06 4.10
CA GLY A 73 -7.33 7.35 3.97
C GLY A 73 -8.59 7.25 3.13
N TRP A 74 -8.56 6.46 2.06
CA TRP A 74 -9.70 6.22 1.18
C TRP A 74 -10.82 5.46 1.88
N LYS A 75 -10.50 4.38 2.62
CA LYS A 75 -11.49 3.62 3.41
C LYS A 75 -12.19 4.50 4.44
N GLU A 76 -11.42 5.32 5.16
CA GLU A 76 -11.98 6.28 6.12
C GLU A 76 -12.86 7.33 5.43
N HIS A 77 -12.45 7.82 4.26
CA HIS A 77 -13.27 8.73 3.47
C HIS A 77 -14.59 8.09 3.02
N LEU A 78 -14.57 6.84 2.52
CA LEU A 78 -15.79 6.13 2.14
C LEU A 78 -16.75 5.98 3.34
N LEU A 79 -16.23 5.60 4.51
CA LEU A 79 -17.01 5.54 5.74
C LEU A 79 -17.62 6.91 6.09
N THR A 80 -16.83 7.98 5.99
CA THR A 80 -17.29 9.35 6.22
C THR A 80 -18.36 9.75 5.21
N MET A 81 -18.24 9.37 3.93
CA MET A 81 -19.22 9.65 2.89
C MET A 81 -20.55 8.92 3.14
N ASP A 82 -20.52 7.70 3.68
CA ASP A 82 -21.73 7.01 4.11
C ASP A 82 -22.42 7.73 5.27
N HIS A 83 -21.66 8.20 6.26
CA HIS A 83 -22.21 9.05 7.33
C HIS A 83 -22.77 10.36 6.80
N LEU A 84 -22.08 11.02 5.86
CA LEU A 84 -22.54 12.25 5.22
C LEU A 84 -23.87 12.01 4.48
N ARG A 85 -23.98 10.91 3.74
CA ARG A 85 -25.21 10.53 3.02
C ARG A 85 -26.40 10.40 3.97
N SER A 86 -26.20 9.78 5.13
CA SER A 86 -27.25 9.63 6.14
C SER A 86 -27.65 10.96 6.81
N SER A 87 -26.69 11.87 7.06
CA SER A 87 -26.94 13.16 7.74
C SER A 87 -27.50 14.25 6.83
N VAL A 88 -27.18 14.23 5.53
CA VAL A 88 -27.68 15.19 4.54
C VAL A 88 -29.20 15.09 4.35
N GLY A 89 -29.79 13.90 4.55
CA GLY A 89 -31.25 13.71 4.49
C GLY A 89 -32.00 14.60 5.47
N LEU A 90 -31.43 14.87 6.64
CA LEU A 90 -32.03 15.74 7.67
C LEU A 90 -31.89 17.23 7.34
N ARG A 91 -30.95 17.63 6.46
CA ARG A 91 -30.75 19.02 6.04
C ARG A 91 -31.74 19.49 4.95
N GLY A 92 -32.47 18.57 4.32
CA GLY A 92 -33.53 18.91 3.35
C GLY A 92 -34.64 19.81 3.94
N TYR A 93 -34.77 19.86 5.27
CA TYR A 93 -35.68 20.79 5.95
C TYR A 93 -35.33 22.27 5.75
N ALA A 94 -34.09 22.61 5.38
CA ALA A 94 -33.63 23.98 5.20
C ALA A 94 -33.87 24.54 3.77
N GLN A 95 -34.69 23.89 2.93
CA GLN A 95 -34.91 24.24 1.52
C GLN A 95 -33.65 24.20 0.64
N VAL A 96 -32.57 23.60 1.14
CA VAL A 96 -31.34 23.34 0.40
C VAL A 96 -31.43 21.97 -0.28
N ASP A 97 -31.06 21.89 -1.56
CA ASP A 97 -31.02 20.60 -2.28
C ASP A 97 -30.01 19.66 -1.62
N PRO A 98 -30.45 18.51 -1.08
CA PRO A 98 -29.57 17.54 -0.42
C PRO A 98 -28.43 17.06 -1.32
N LYS A 99 -28.65 16.93 -2.63
CA LYS A 99 -27.62 16.48 -3.58
C LYS A 99 -26.51 17.50 -3.75
N VAL A 100 -26.86 18.78 -3.77
CA VAL A 100 -25.89 19.88 -3.89
C VAL A 100 -25.02 19.94 -2.64
N GLU A 101 -25.64 19.85 -1.46
CA GLU A 101 -24.90 19.89 -0.19
C GLU A 101 -24.01 18.65 -0.01
N TYR A 102 -24.50 17.46 -0.37
CA TYR A 102 -23.69 16.24 -0.38
C TYR A 102 -22.45 16.38 -1.28
N LYS A 103 -22.62 16.90 -2.49
CA LYS A 103 -21.50 17.10 -3.43
C LYS A 103 -20.49 18.11 -2.87
N ARG A 104 -20.97 19.22 -2.33
CA ARG A 104 -20.13 20.29 -1.78
C ARG A 104 -19.34 19.80 -0.57
N GLU A 105 -20.02 19.19 0.39
CA GLU A 105 -19.38 18.71 1.62
C GLU A 105 -18.51 17.48 1.37
N GLY A 106 -18.93 16.59 0.47
CA GLY A 106 -18.13 15.45 0.03
C GLY A 106 -16.82 15.88 -0.62
N MET A 107 -16.84 16.89 -1.49
CA MET A 107 -15.61 17.45 -2.08
C MET A 107 -14.70 18.06 -1.02
N ARG A 108 -15.26 18.80 -0.05
CA ARG A 108 -14.50 19.36 1.08
C ARG A 108 -13.80 18.27 1.88
N LEU A 109 -14.49 17.17 2.17
CA LEU A 109 -13.93 16.02 2.89
C LEU A 109 -12.84 15.32 2.08
N PHE A 110 -13.05 15.13 0.77
CA PHE A 110 -12.05 14.55 -0.13
C PHE A 110 -10.77 15.38 -0.18
N GLU A 111 -10.87 16.70 -0.35
CA GLU A 111 -9.69 17.57 -0.36
C GLU A 111 -8.92 17.53 0.96
N ASN A 112 -9.62 17.48 2.09
CA ASN A 112 -9.00 17.36 3.40
C ASN A 112 -8.27 16.02 3.55
N MET A 113 -8.91 14.90 3.16
CA MET A 113 -8.28 13.58 3.14
C MET A 113 -7.02 13.60 2.26
N TRP A 114 -7.12 14.14 1.03
CA TRP A 114 -6.01 14.21 0.10
C TRP A 114 -4.82 15.00 0.65
N ARG A 115 -5.08 16.17 1.26
CA ARG A 115 -4.05 16.98 1.92
C ARG A 115 -3.41 16.23 3.10
N SER A 116 -4.19 15.56 3.92
CA SER A 116 -3.68 14.76 5.04
C SER A 116 -2.79 13.61 4.58
N VAL A 117 -3.21 12.87 3.53
CA VAL A 117 -2.40 11.79 2.93
C VAL A 117 -1.07 12.35 2.42
N ALA A 118 -1.10 13.43 1.65
CA ALA A 118 0.11 14.05 1.11
C ALA A 118 1.09 14.48 2.23
N ASN A 119 0.59 15.13 3.28
CA ASN A 119 1.41 15.56 4.40
C ASN A 119 2.01 14.37 5.16
N TYR A 120 1.22 13.33 5.41
CA TYR A 120 1.66 12.16 6.17
C TYR A 120 2.70 11.33 5.41
N VAL A 121 2.48 11.10 4.11
CA VAL A 121 3.45 10.42 3.24
C VAL A 121 4.76 11.21 3.20
N THR A 122 4.68 12.53 3.00
CA THR A 122 5.89 13.38 2.92
C THR A 122 6.68 13.33 4.23
N ASP A 123 6.02 13.53 5.37
CA ASP A 123 6.66 13.49 6.70
C ASP A 123 7.30 12.13 6.98
N LEU A 124 6.61 11.04 6.64
CA LEU A 124 7.10 9.69 6.89
C LEU A 124 8.32 9.35 6.03
N ILE A 125 8.30 9.68 4.74
CA ILE A 125 9.42 9.45 3.82
C ILE A 125 10.67 10.19 4.31
N PHE A 126 10.55 11.47 4.66
CA PHE A 126 11.70 12.27 5.13
C PHE A 126 12.22 11.82 6.50
N LYS A 127 11.36 11.28 7.37
CA LYS A 127 11.79 10.68 8.64
C LYS A 127 12.53 9.36 8.42
N MET A 128 12.10 8.56 7.45
CA MET A 128 12.75 7.28 7.14
C MET A 128 14.10 7.45 6.45
N GLU A 129 14.32 8.50 5.66
CA GLU A 129 15.63 8.80 5.08
C GLU A 129 16.74 8.96 6.15
N GLN A 130 16.38 9.30 7.38
CA GLN A 130 17.31 9.43 8.50
C GLN A 130 17.67 8.09 9.18
N LEU A 131 16.99 6.99 8.82
CA LEU A 131 17.26 5.65 9.34
C LEU A 131 18.30 4.94 8.48
N ASP A 132 19.17 4.16 9.13
CA ASP A 132 20.27 3.44 8.49
C ASP A 132 19.77 2.46 7.41
N GLU A 133 20.41 2.44 6.23
CA GLU A 133 19.99 1.65 5.06
C GLU A 133 19.91 0.15 5.37
N GLY A 134 20.74 -0.34 6.30
CA GLY A 134 20.71 -1.73 6.78
C GLY A 134 19.48 -2.08 7.62
N PHE A 135 18.89 -1.12 8.31
CA PHE A 135 17.70 -1.33 9.14
C PHE A 135 16.43 -1.43 8.28
N VAL A 136 16.30 -0.56 7.27
CA VAL A 136 15.14 -0.51 6.38
C VAL A 136 14.99 -1.79 5.54
N GLY A 137 16.10 -2.31 4.98
CA GLY A 137 16.09 -3.55 4.21
C GLY A 137 15.74 -4.80 5.04
N SER A 138 15.96 -4.77 6.36
CA SER A 138 15.67 -5.90 7.26
C SER A 138 14.23 -5.90 7.81
N THR A 139 13.61 -4.73 7.91
CA THR A 139 12.26 -4.57 8.49
C THR A 139 11.16 -4.69 7.45
N TRP A 140 11.47 -4.35 6.19
CA TRP A 140 10.52 -4.39 5.08
C TRP A 140 11.04 -5.33 4.00
N VAL A 141 11.23 -6.60 4.35
CA VAL A 141 11.19 -7.66 3.35
C VAL A 141 9.75 -7.67 2.86
N GLU A 142 9.52 -7.19 1.65
CA GLU A 142 8.26 -7.37 0.93
C GLU A 142 7.98 -8.87 0.99
N ALA A 143 7.13 -9.30 1.93
CA ALA A 143 6.64 -10.65 1.97
C ALA A 143 5.80 -10.76 0.71
N GLU A 144 6.46 -11.16 -0.38
CA GLU A 144 5.83 -11.52 -1.63
C GLU A 144 4.71 -12.46 -1.20
N ALA A 145 3.47 -12.00 -1.32
CA ALA A 145 2.31 -12.80 -0.98
C ALA A 145 2.29 -13.89 -2.04
N ILE A 146 3.01 -14.98 -1.76
CA ILE A 146 2.91 -16.21 -2.52
C ILE A 146 1.47 -16.61 -2.32
N HIS A 147 0.63 -16.30 -3.30
CA HIS A 147 -0.69 -16.88 -3.41
C HIS A 147 -0.46 -18.36 -3.68
N GLU A 148 -0.27 -19.13 -2.61
CA GLU A 148 -0.41 -20.58 -2.67
C GLU A 148 -1.83 -20.79 -3.21
N GLU A 149 -1.92 -21.29 -4.45
CA GLU A 149 -3.20 -21.60 -5.08
C GLU A 149 -4.01 -22.40 -4.08
N ALA A 150 -5.21 -21.90 -3.75
CA ALA A 150 -6.09 -22.61 -2.84
C ALA A 150 -6.25 -24.04 -3.38
N PRO A 151 -5.93 -25.07 -2.59
CA PRO A 151 -5.97 -26.45 -3.08
C PRO A 151 -7.36 -26.71 -3.67
N ALA A 152 -7.40 -27.40 -4.81
CA ALA A 152 -8.66 -27.69 -5.48
C ALA A 152 -9.61 -28.38 -4.51
N ALA A 153 -10.92 -28.12 -4.63
CA ALA A 153 -11.92 -28.71 -3.74
C ALA A 153 -11.85 -30.26 -3.71
N SER A 154 -11.32 -30.88 -4.77
CA SER A 154 -11.02 -32.32 -4.84
C SER A 154 -9.92 -32.74 -3.87
N ASP A 155 -8.88 -31.93 -3.70
CA ASP A 155 -7.71 -32.25 -2.87
C ASP A 155 -8.07 -32.08 -1.40
N ILE A 156 -8.87 -31.06 -1.08
CA ILE A 156 -9.48 -30.85 0.24
C ILE A 156 -10.38 -32.04 0.61
N ALA A 157 -11.22 -32.51 -0.33
CA ALA A 157 -12.08 -33.67 -0.11
C ALA A 157 -11.27 -34.95 0.13
N SER A 158 -10.18 -35.15 -0.61
CA SER A 158 -9.30 -36.32 -0.43
C SER A 158 -8.56 -36.31 0.91
N GLN A 159 -8.08 -35.14 1.35
CA GLN A 159 -7.45 -34.98 2.67
C GLN A 159 -8.45 -35.17 3.81
N GLN A 160 -9.67 -34.63 3.67
CA GLN A 160 -10.73 -34.88 4.65
C GLN A 160 -11.07 -36.36 4.72
N GLN A 161 -11.18 -37.07 3.60
CA GLN A 161 -11.48 -38.49 3.59
C GLN A 161 -10.36 -39.30 4.26
N ALA A 162 -9.09 -38.98 3.98
CA ALA A 162 -7.94 -39.61 4.62
C ALA A 162 -7.89 -39.33 6.14
N ALA A 163 -8.24 -38.13 6.58
CA ALA A 163 -8.34 -37.77 7.99
C ALA A 163 -9.52 -38.46 8.70
N ILE A 164 -10.65 -38.65 8.00
CA ILE A 164 -11.80 -39.41 8.49
C ILE A 164 -11.42 -40.89 8.65
N ASP A 165 -10.72 -41.47 7.67
CA ASP A 165 -10.28 -42.87 7.75
C ASP A 165 -9.23 -43.08 8.86
N ALA A 166 -8.32 -42.11 9.05
CA ALA A 166 -7.34 -42.15 10.14
C ALA A 166 -8.00 -41.98 11.54
N SER A 167 -9.06 -41.17 11.64
CA SER A 167 -9.77 -40.91 12.91
C SER A 167 -10.71 -42.03 13.35
N GLN A 168 -11.10 -42.95 12.45
CA GLN A 168 -11.87 -44.15 12.80
C GLN A 168 -11.11 -45.12 13.74
N SER A 169 -9.79 -44.94 13.89
CA SER A 169 -8.96 -45.72 14.82
C SER A 169 -9.01 -45.23 16.28
N GLN A 170 -9.64 -44.09 16.58
CA GLN A 170 -9.68 -43.57 17.94
C GLN A 170 -10.94 -43.97 18.70
N VAL A 171 -10.71 -44.62 19.85
CA VAL A 171 -11.68 -45.12 20.82
C VAL A 171 -12.81 -44.10 21.04
N LYS A 172 -14.05 -44.51 20.71
CA LYS A 172 -15.27 -43.72 20.89
C LYS A 172 -15.45 -43.39 22.38
N MET A 173 -15.07 -42.18 22.80
CA MET A 173 -15.34 -41.70 24.17
C MET A 173 -16.85 -41.54 24.33
N GLU A 174 -17.44 -42.31 25.25
CA GLU A 174 -18.86 -42.21 25.51
C GLU A 174 -19.23 -40.88 26.19
N PRO A 175 -20.38 -40.27 25.85
CA PRO A 175 -20.81 -39.03 26.45
C PRO A 175 -21.00 -39.18 27.96
N ILE A 176 -20.32 -38.33 28.74
CA ILE A 176 -20.53 -38.22 30.18
C ILE A 176 -21.95 -37.72 30.42
N ARG A 177 -22.86 -38.63 30.79
CA ARG A 177 -24.22 -38.29 31.22
C ARG A 177 -24.18 -37.88 32.68
N ASN A 178 -24.35 -36.59 32.94
CA ASN A 178 -24.56 -36.10 34.29
C ASN A 178 -25.90 -36.65 34.82
N ARG A 179 -25.82 -37.57 35.80
CA ARG A 179 -26.98 -38.21 36.45
C ARG A 179 -27.42 -37.49 37.73
N ASP A 180 -26.76 -36.40 38.09
CA ASP A 180 -27.06 -35.65 39.30
C ASP A 180 -28.36 -34.85 39.14
N ASP A 181 -29.06 -34.69 40.25
CA ASP A 181 -30.35 -34.02 40.31
C ASP A 181 -30.18 -32.54 39.96
N LYS A 182 -30.84 -32.10 38.88
CA LYS A 182 -30.67 -30.73 38.37
C LYS A 182 -31.48 -29.78 39.23
N THR A 183 -30.83 -28.79 39.82
CA THR A 183 -31.52 -27.72 40.54
C THR A 183 -32.53 -27.01 39.62
N PRO A 184 -33.81 -26.95 40.00
CA PRO A 184 -34.86 -26.34 39.18
C PRO A 184 -34.73 -24.82 39.13
N ARG A 185 -35.33 -24.19 38.11
CA ARG A 185 -35.34 -22.72 38.01
C ARG A 185 -36.10 -22.12 39.20
N ASN A 186 -35.50 -21.12 39.86
CA ASN A 186 -35.96 -20.46 41.09
C ASN A 186 -35.90 -21.28 42.41
N SER A 187 -35.12 -22.37 42.50
CA SER A 187 -34.82 -22.93 43.82
C SER A 187 -33.95 -21.96 44.64
N PRO A 188 -34.21 -21.79 45.95
CA PRO A 188 -33.35 -20.97 46.81
C PRO A 188 -31.94 -21.55 46.83
N CYS A 189 -30.93 -20.67 46.77
CA CYS A 189 -29.53 -21.07 46.77
C CYS A 189 -29.20 -21.92 48.02
N PRO A 190 -28.42 -23.02 47.87
CA PRO A 190 -27.86 -23.76 49.00
C PRO A 190 -26.81 -22.94 49.78
#